data_AF-A0AAE4AID7-F1
#
_entry.id   AF-A0AAE4AID7-F1
#
_cell.length_a   1.000
_cell.length_b   1.000
_cell.length_c   1.000
_cell.angle_alpha   90.00
_cell.angle_beta   90.00
_cell.angle_gamma   90.00
#
_symmetry.space_group_name_H-M   'P 1'
#
loop_
_entity.id
_entity.type
_entity.pdbx_description
1 polymer ?
#
loop_
_entity_poly.entity_id
_entity_poly.type
_entity_poly.pdbx_seq_one_letter_code
_entity_poly.pdbx_strand_id
1 'polypeptide(L)'
;MVTLVNRAKMTTATTGTGIVTLGSAEDGYQSFADAGVSDGNTIRYVIEDGTAWEIGSGTYTASGTTLTRSVDESSNGGTPINLSGSAEVYVIASADDLQFAVDLDQSSFATPSQSVAFAIIFGS
;
A
#
# COMPACT_ATOMS: atom_id res chain seq x y z
N MET A 1 0.25 2.10 9.63
CA MET A 1 1.26 1.46 8.76
C MET A 1 0.54 0.46 7.89
N VAL A 2 0.81 0.44 6.59
CA VAL A 2 0.22 -0.56 5.69
C VAL A 2 0.90 -1.92 5.88
N THR A 3 0.16 -2.99 5.67
CA THR A 3 0.68 -4.35 5.60
C THR A 3 0.98 -4.66 4.13
N LEU A 4 2.21 -5.08 3.85
CA LEU A 4 2.63 -5.54 2.54
C LEU A 4 2.79 -7.06 2.55
N VAL A 5 2.27 -7.72 1.53
CA VAL A 5 2.31 -9.17 1.37
C VAL A 5 2.71 -9.54 -0.06
N ASN A 6 3.25 -10.74 -0.23
CA ASN A 6 3.74 -11.19 -1.52
C ASN A 6 2.66 -11.90 -2.33
N ARG A 7 2.61 -11.58 -3.63
CA ARG A 7 1.76 -12.26 -4.62
C ARG A 7 0.28 -12.36 -4.22
N ALA A 8 -0.26 -11.30 -3.63
CA ALA A 8 -1.69 -11.22 -3.31
C ALA A 8 -2.44 -10.48 -4.42
N LYS A 9 -3.28 -11.18 -5.17
CA LYS A 9 -4.15 -10.63 -6.23
C LYS A 9 -5.45 -11.42 -6.28
N MET A 10 -6.58 -10.74 -6.28
CA MET A 10 -7.91 -11.34 -6.27
C MET A 10 -8.85 -10.61 -7.24
N THR A 11 -9.83 -11.33 -7.77
CA THR A 11 -10.93 -10.74 -8.55
C THR A 11 -11.89 -9.95 -7.66
N THR A 12 -12.71 -9.09 -8.25
CA THR A 12 -13.94 -8.62 -7.63
C THR A 12 -15.08 -8.45 -8.64
N ALA A 13 -16.27 -8.91 -8.23
CA ALA A 13 -17.52 -8.67 -8.94
C ALA A 13 -18.27 -7.42 -8.43
N THR A 14 -17.65 -6.62 -7.56
CA THR A 14 -18.24 -5.40 -7.03
C THR A 14 -18.45 -4.39 -8.15
N THR A 15 -19.62 -3.76 -8.18
CA THR A 15 -19.91 -2.62 -9.06
C THR A 15 -20.02 -1.34 -8.23
N GLY A 16 -19.73 -0.18 -8.81
CA GLY A 16 -19.84 1.10 -8.10
C GLY A 16 -18.55 1.57 -7.45
N THR A 17 -18.65 2.56 -6.58
CA THR A 17 -17.53 3.19 -5.88
C THR A 17 -17.40 2.76 -4.41
N GLY A 18 -18.21 1.76 -4.00
CA GLY A 18 -18.33 1.34 -2.61
C GLY A 18 -17.25 0.38 -2.13
N ILE A 19 -17.52 -0.23 -0.96
CA ILE A 19 -16.73 -1.32 -0.38
C ILE A 19 -16.63 -2.46 -1.39
N VAL A 20 -15.42 -2.99 -1.52
CA VAL A 20 -15.14 -4.10 -2.44
C VAL A 20 -15.31 -5.42 -1.71
N THR A 21 -16.07 -6.34 -2.28
CA THR A 21 -16.03 -7.76 -1.92
C THR A 21 -15.01 -8.47 -2.78
N LEU A 22 -13.98 -9.05 -2.16
CA LEU A 22 -12.93 -9.79 -2.83
C LEU A 22 -13.45 -11.19 -3.21
N GLY A 23 -13.17 -11.60 -4.44
CA GLY A 23 -13.55 -12.88 -5.04
C GLY A 23 -12.51 -13.97 -4.82
N SER A 24 -12.17 -14.70 -5.86
CA SER A 24 -11.09 -15.71 -5.82
C SER A 24 -9.73 -15.06 -6.06
N ALA A 25 -8.66 -15.72 -5.60
CA ALA A 25 -7.32 -15.40 -6.06
C ALA A 25 -7.21 -15.58 -7.58
N GLU A 26 -6.44 -14.70 -8.23
CA GLU A 26 -6.06 -14.86 -9.63
C GLU A 26 -5.10 -16.03 -9.83
N ASP A 27 -5.06 -16.58 -11.05
CA ASP A 27 -4.21 -17.73 -11.35
C ASP A 27 -2.73 -17.43 -11.06
N GLY A 28 -2.11 -18.28 -10.24
CA GLY A 28 -0.72 -18.13 -9.79
C GLY A 28 -0.52 -17.11 -8.66
N TYR A 29 -1.58 -16.53 -8.11
CA TYR A 29 -1.54 -15.64 -6.95
C TYR A 29 -2.16 -16.31 -5.71
N GLN A 30 -1.96 -15.68 -4.56
CA GLN A 30 -2.54 -16.06 -3.28
C GLN A 30 -3.75 -15.19 -2.98
N SER A 31 -4.71 -15.73 -2.23
CA SER A 31 -5.72 -14.91 -1.59
C SER A 31 -5.04 -13.97 -0.58
N PHE A 32 -5.72 -12.88 -0.18
CA PHE A 32 -5.14 -11.95 0.78
C PHE A 32 -4.88 -12.63 2.13
N ALA A 33 -5.80 -13.50 2.57
CA ALA A 33 -5.64 -14.28 3.78
C ALA A 33 -4.43 -15.25 3.69
N ASP A 34 -4.31 -16.00 2.60
CA ASP A 34 -3.20 -16.95 2.42
C ASP A 34 -1.84 -16.25 2.28
N ALA A 35 -1.84 -15.02 1.72
CA ALA A 35 -0.66 -14.18 1.65
C ALA A 35 -0.25 -13.56 3.01
N GLY A 36 -1.08 -13.70 4.06
CA GLY A 36 -0.81 -13.26 5.42
C GLY A 36 -1.51 -11.96 5.84
N VAL A 37 -2.53 -11.49 5.10
CA VAL A 37 -3.34 -10.36 5.53
C VAL A 37 -4.36 -10.82 6.58
N SER A 38 -4.26 -10.25 7.79
CA SER A 38 -5.17 -10.52 8.90
C SER A 38 -6.35 -9.55 8.92
N ASP A 39 -7.42 -9.93 9.61
CA ASP A 39 -8.59 -9.08 9.84
C ASP A 39 -8.20 -7.72 10.46
N GLY A 40 -8.75 -6.63 9.93
CA GLY A 40 -8.46 -5.27 10.37
C GLY A 40 -7.14 -4.69 9.85
N ASN A 41 -6.30 -5.46 9.15
CA ASN A 41 -5.09 -4.91 8.55
C ASN A 41 -5.44 -3.86 7.49
N THR A 42 -4.78 -2.71 7.56
CA THR A 42 -4.72 -1.78 6.44
C THR A 42 -3.63 -2.24 5.47
N ILE A 43 -3.96 -2.39 4.19
CA ILE A 43 -3.03 -2.77 3.11
C ILE A 43 -2.86 -1.62 2.11
N ARG A 44 -1.76 -1.63 1.39
CA ARG A 44 -1.63 -0.87 0.13
C ARG A 44 -2.28 -1.68 -0.98
N TYR A 45 -3.27 -1.13 -1.65
CA TYR A 45 -3.94 -1.80 -2.76
C TYR A 45 -3.77 -1.03 -4.05
N VAL A 46 -3.89 -1.76 -5.16
CA VAL A 46 -4.24 -1.24 -6.48
C VAL A 46 -5.50 -1.95 -6.94
N ILE A 47 -6.41 -1.21 -7.56
CA ILE A 47 -7.52 -1.78 -8.32
C ILE A 47 -7.33 -1.40 -9.79
N GLU A 48 -7.45 -2.38 -10.67
CA GLU A 48 -7.50 -2.18 -12.12
C GLU A 48 -8.82 -2.70 -12.69
N ASP A 49 -9.45 -1.91 -13.55
CA ASP A 49 -10.70 -2.26 -14.24
C ASP A 49 -10.66 -1.72 -15.68
N GLY A 50 -10.29 -2.60 -16.61
CA GLY A 50 -9.98 -2.21 -17.98
C GLY A 50 -8.80 -1.24 -18.04
N THR A 51 -9.06 0.03 -18.37
CA THR A 51 -8.04 1.10 -18.38
C THR A 51 -8.09 1.99 -17.14
N ALA A 52 -9.10 1.82 -16.29
CA ALA A 52 -9.23 2.57 -15.05
C ALA A 52 -8.37 1.94 -13.96
N TRP A 53 -7.76 2.77 -13.13
CA TRP A 53 -6.93 2.31 -12.03
C TRP A 53 -7.02 3.25 -10.83
N GLU A 54 -6.78 2.69 -9.66
CA GLU A 54 -6.56 3.47 -8.44
C GLU A 54 -5.55 2.78 -7.52
N ILE A 55 -4.81 3.62 -6.80
CA ILE A 55 -3.90 3.23 -5.72
C ILE A 55 -4.47 3.80 -4.43
N GLY A 56 -4.48 3.01 -3.37
CA GLY A 56 -4.98 3.48 -2.09
C GLY A 56 -4.55 2.64 -0.91
N SER A 57 -5.00 3.06 0.26
CA SER A 57 -4.91 2.28 1.49
C SER A 57 -6.30 1.77 1.88
N GLY A 58 -6.40 0.51 2.25
CA GLY A 58 -7.70 -0.12 2.49
C GLY A 58 -7.67 -1.08 3.66
N THR A 59 -8.73 -1.12 4.45
CA THR A 59 -8.85 -2.04 5.59
C THR A 59 -9.52 -3.33 5.13
N TYR A 60 -8.80 -4.43 5.27
CA TYR A 60 -9.30 -5.76 4.99
C TYR A 60 -10.16 -6.27 6.16
N THR A 61 -11.36 -6.75 5.84
CA THR A 61 -12.24 -7.45 6.79
C THR A 61 -12.35 -8.90 6.36
N ALA A 62 -11.84 -9.81 7.17
CA ALA A 62 -11.82 -11.24 6.87
C ALA A 62 -13.24 -11.82 6.83
N SER A 63 -14.11 -11.36 7.74
CA SER A 63 -15.53 -11.71 7.69
C SER A 63 -16.17 -11.07 6.47
N GLY A 64 -16.50 -11.89 5.47
CA GLY A 64 -17.07 -11.45 4.20
C GLY A 64 -16.05 -10.95 3.18
N THR A 65 -14.74 -11.14 3.44
CA THR A 65 -13.63 -10.86 2.51
C THR A 65 -13.78 -9.51 1.82
N THR A 66 -13.92 -8.43 2.60
CA THR A 66 -14.15 -7.08 2.05
C THR A 66 -12.95 -6.17 2.24
N LEU A 67 -12.85 -5.14 1.39
CA LEU A 67 -11.85 -4.09 1.43
C LEU A 67 -12.54 -2.72 1.39
N THR A 68 -12.32 -1.91 2.44
CA THR A 68 -12.66 -0.48 2.38
C THR A 68 -11.61 0.26 1.56
N ARG A 69 -12.01 1.36 0.91
CA ARG A 69 -11.15 2.12 -0.01
C ARG A 69 -10.91 3.52 0.52
N SER A 70 -9.64 3.86 0.77
CA SER A 70 -9.16 5.24 0.84
C SER A 70 -8.23 5.44 -0.35
N VAL A 71 -8.63 6.29 -1.29
CA VAL A 71 -7.89 6.51 -2.54
C VAL A 71 -6.82 7.56 -2.32
N ASP A 72 -5.60 7.26 -2.77
CA ASP A 72 -4.48 8.19 -2.74
C ASP A 72 -4.23 8.78 -4.15
N GLU A 73 -4.36 7.94 -5.18
CA GLU A 73 -4.23 8.34 -6.57
C GLU A 73 -5.16 7.51 -7.46
N SER A 74 -5.76 8.12 -8.49
CA SER A 74 -6.58 7.36 -9.44
C SER A 74 -6.68 8.02 -10.80
N SER A 75 -7.02 7.21 -11.81
CA SER A 75 -7.40 7.68 -13.14
C SER A 75 -8.71 8.48 -13.16
N ASN A 76 -9.44 8.53 -12.04
CA ASN A 76 -10.68 9.30 -11.87
C ASN A 76 -10.44 10.58 -11.03
N GLY A 77 -9.29 11.24 -11.25
CA GLY A 77 -8.96 12.52 -10.63
C GLY A 77 -8.79 12.44 -9.11
N GLY A 78 -8.24 11.34 -8.59
CA GLY A 78 -8.05 11.13 -7.16
C GLY A 78 -9.31 10.70 -6.41
N THR A 79 -10.39 10.33 -7.11
CA THR A 79 -11.61 9.76 -6.51
C THR A 79 -11.74 8.26 -6.81
N PRO A 80 -12.53 7.51 -6.04
CA PRO A 80 -12.78 6.09 -6.32
C PRO A 80 -13.24 5.86 -7.76
N ILE A 81 -12.59 4.90 -8.45
CA ILE A 81 -13.06 4.44 -9.76
C ILE A 81 -14.40 3.71 -9.61
N ASN A 82 -15.25 3.82 -10.64
CA ASN A 82 -16.50 3.09 -10.70
C ASN A 82 -16.24 1.67 -11.23
N LEU A 83 -16.40 0.67 -10.38
CA LEU A 83 -16.13 -0.72 -10.74
C LEU A 83 -17.23 -1.30 -11.64
N SER A 84 -16.82 -2.08 -12.63
CA SER A 84 -17.64 -2.71 -13.65
C SER A 84 -18.15 -4.09 -13.24
N GLY A 85 -17.58 -4.67 -12.18
CA GLY A 85 -17.83 -6.04 -11.74
C GLY A 85 -16.88 -7.08 -12.35
N SER A 86 -15.75 -6.64 -12.94
CA SER A 86 -14.70 -7.53 -13.44
C SER A 86 -13.30 -6.99 -13.13
N ALA A 87 -13.17 -6.26 -12.02
CA ALA A 87 -11.92 -5.63 -11.62
C ALA A 87 -11.00 -6.62 -10.89
N GLU A 88 -9.71 -6.31 -10.89
CA GLU A 88 -8.69 -7.02 -10.14
C GLU A 88 -8.15 -6.14 -9.01
N VAL A 89 -7.90 -6.73 -7.85
CA VAL A 89 -7.39 -6.05 -6.66
C VAL A 89 -6.12 -6.74 -6.19
N TYR A 90 -5.03 -6.00 -6.02
CA TYR A 90 -3.75 -6.58 -5.61
C TYR A 90 -2.97 -5.69 -4.66
N VAL A 91 -2.08 -6.31 -3.89
CA VAL A 91 -1.19 -5.63 -2.97
C VAL A 91 0.12 -5.29 -3.68
N ILE A 92 0.55 -4.03 -3.60
CA ILE A 92 1.87 -3.57 -4.04
C ILE A 92 2.51 -2.72 -2.95
N ALA A 93 3.82 -2.47 -3.05
CA ALA A 93 4.42 -1.32 -2.41
C ALA A 93 4.30 -0.10 -3.34
N SER A 94 3.70 0.99 -2.89
CA SER A 94 3.72 2.25 -3.64
C SER A 94 5.01 3.04 -3.38
N ALA A 95 5.23 4.11 -4.15
CA ALA A 95 6.36 5.00 -3.92
C ALA A 95 6.37 5.57 -2.48
N ASP A 96 5.22 5.95 -1.96
CA ASP A 96 5.07 6.49 -0.60
C ASP A 96 5.51 5.50 0.48
N ASP A 97 5.21 4.20 0.28
CA ASP A 97 5.59 3.16 1.24
C ASP A 97 7.11 2.99 1.32
N LEU A 98 7.80 3.16 0.18
CA LEU A 98 9.26 3.10 0.10
C LEU A 98 9.92 4.38 0.61
N GLN A 99 9.34 5.54 0.32
CA GLN A 99 9.87 6.82 0.76
C GLN A 99 9.82 6.95 2.28
N PHE A 100 8.73 6.48 2.90
CA PHE A 100 8.63 6.36 4.36
C PHE A 100 9.75 5.49 4.95
N ALA A 101 10.11 4.38 4.31
CA ALA A 101 11.19 3.53 4.78
C ALA A 101 12.56 4.22 4.71
N VAL A 102 12.81 5.01 3.67
CA VAL A 102 14.05 5.81 3.52
C VAL A 102 14.15 6.88 4.62
N ASP A 103 13.05 7.58 4.92
CA ASP A 103 13.07 8.63 5.94
C ASP A 103 13.35 8.06 7.33
N LEU A 104 12.81 6.88 7.65
CA LEU A 104 13.14 6.18 8.89
C LEU A 104 14.63 5.83 8.97
N ASP A 105 15.22 5.33 7.89
CA ASP A 105 16.66 5.04 7.80
C ASP A 105 17.49 6.31 8.04
N GLN A 106 17.21 7.40 7.32
CA GLN A 106 17.93 8.66 7.47
C GLN A 106 17.77 9.28 8.88
N SER A 107 16.60 9.16 9.49
CA SER A 107 16.37 9.62 10.87
C SER A 107 17.11 8.77 11.91
N SER A 108 17.35 7.48 11.61
CA SER A 108 18.13 6.57 12.47
C SER A 108 19.65 6.80 12.39
N PHE A 109 20.10 7.48 11.33
CA PHE A 109 21.50 7.88 11.10
C PHE A 109 21.76 9.38 11.28
N ALA A 110 20.79 10.16 11.76
CA ALA A 110 21.01 11.53 12.17
C ALA A 110 21.99 11.57 13.37
N THR A 111 23.27 11.78 13.04
CA THR A 111 24.43 11.84 13.94
C THR A 111 24.19 12.70 15.19
N PRO A 112 24.70 12.35 16.39
CA PRO A 112 24.91 13.37 17.41
C PRO A 112 25.94 14.37 16.87
N SER A 113 25.65 15.66 17.00
CA SER A 113 26.54 16.81 16.70
C SER A 113 28.02 16.47 16.92
N GLN A 114 28.78 16.22 15.84
CA GLN A 114 30.23 16.29 15.91
C GLN A 114 30.63 17.75 15.71
N SER A 115 30.52 18.52 16.78
CA SER A 115 31.26 19.77 16.91
C SER A 115 32.74 19.42 17.09
N VAL A 116 33.45 19.14 16.00
CA VAL A 116 34.92 19.09 16.03
C VAL A 116 35.42 20.53 15.93
N ALA A 117 35.57 21.17 17.09
CA ALA A 117 36.33 22.40 17.22
C ALA A 117 37.78 22.11 16.79
N PHE A 118 38.19 22.65 15.65
CA PHE A 118 39.55 22.54 15.16
C PHE A 118 40.45 23.50 15.95
N ALA A 119 40.91 23.08 17.13
CA ALA A 119 41.92 23.82 17.88
C ALA A 119 43.29 23.62 17.19
N ILE A 120 43.67 24.57 16.33
CA ILE A 120 45.06 24.65 15.85
C ILE A 120 45.91 25.19 17.00
N ILE A 121 46.54 24.30 17.74
CA ILE A 121 47.68 24.64 18.60
C ILE A 121 48.91 24.70 17.68
N PHE A 122 49.35 25.90 17.31
CA PHE A 122 50.75 26.10 16.94
C PHE A 122 51.49 26.69 18.13
N GLY A 123 52.25 25.82 18.79
CA GLY A 123 53.34 26.24 19.66
C GLY A 123 54.63 26.39 18.84
N SER A 124 55.22 27.58 18.92
CA SER A 124 56.67 27.80 19.09
C SER A 124 56.85 29.18 19.69
#